data_AF-A0A4Y4B4A2-F1
#
_entry.id   AF-A0A4Y4B4A2-F1
#
_cell.length_a   1.000
_cell.length_b   1.000
_cell.length_c   1.000
_cell.angle_alpha   90.00
_cell.angle_beta   90.00
_cell.angle_gamma   90.00
#
_symmetry.space_group_name_H-M   'P 1'
#
loop_
_entity.id
_entity.type
_entity.pdbx_description
1 polymer ?
#
loop_
_entity_poly.entity_id
_entity_poly.type
_entity_poly.pdbx_seq_one_letter_code
_entity_poly.pdbx_strand_id
1 'polypeptide(L)'
;MSVVIDWFAFLQVFAAALIGAAAIVTFYALGLRLLVRSGRAPVVSPAEFTDAITVITEKELKRAEKQAAKAARKSPLTAGQKSLALVGAYGCFALCAAAVVSGILLLVIGH
;
A
#
# COMPACT_ATOMS: atom_id res chain seq x y z
N MET A 1 -29.48 -3.05 34.79
CA MET A 1 -29.22 -3.15 33.33
C MET A 1 -28.42 -4.41 33.10
N SER A 2 -28.99 -5.41 32.42
CA SER A 2 -28.24 -6.59 31.96
C SER A 2 -27.73 -6.34 30.54
N VAL A 3 -26.41 -6.33 30.37
CA VAL A 3 -25.79 -6.28 29.05
C VAL A 3 -25.92 -7.67 28.42
N VAL A 4 -26.68 -7.77 27.32
CA VAL A 4 -26.79 -8.99 26.51
C VAL A 4 -25.95 -8.79 25.26
N ILE A 5 -24.97 -9.66 25.03
CA ILE A 5 -24.10 -9.62 23.86
C ILE A 5 -24.84 -10.26 22.69
N ASP A 6 -25.00 -9.52 21.60
CA ASP A 6 -25.39 -10.09 20.32
C ASP A 6 -24.16 -10.71 19.64
N TRP A 7 -23.99 -12.01 19.83
CA TRP A 7 -22.88 -12.77 19.26
C TRP A 7 -22.87 -12.79 17.73
N PHE A 8 -24.05 -12.67 17.09
CA PHE A 8 -24.15 -12.67 15.64
C PHE A 8 -23.65 -11.34 15.08
N ALA A 9 -24.10 -10.21 15.65
CA ALA A 9 -23.60 -8.89 15.30
C ALA A 9 -22.08 -8.78 15.51
N PHE A 10 -21.56 -9.34 16.61
CA PHE A 10 -20.11 -9.41 16.86
C PHE A 10 -19.36 -10.14 15.73
N LEU A 11 -19.84 -11.32 15.34
CA LEU A 11 -19.19 -12.12 14.29
C LEU A 11 -19.22 -11.40 12.92
N GLN A 12 -20.31 -10.68 12.62
CA GLN A 12 -20.41 -9.87 11.40
C GLN A 12 -19.36 -8.77 11.36
N VAL A 13 -19.22 -7.99 12.44
CA VAL A 13 -18.22 -6.92 12.52
C VAL A 13 -16.80 -7.50 12.47
N PHE A 14 -16.56 -8.61 13.16
CA PHE A 14 -15.28 -9.32 13.10
C PHE A 14 -14.91 -9.73 11.67
N ALA A 15 -15.83 -10.37 10.96
CA ALA A 15 -15.60 -10.81 9.58
C ALA A 15 -15.41 -9.61 8.63
N ALA A 16 -16.25 -8.57 8.75
CA ALA A 16 -16.13 -7.36 7.94
C ALA A 16 -14.78 -6.65 8.16
N ALA A 17 -14.36 -6.50 9.42
CA ALA A 17 -13.08 -5.90 9.77
C ALA A 17 -11.89 -6.74 9.25
N LEU A 18 -11.93 -8.06 9.40
CA LEU A 18 -10.87 -8.94 8.95
C LEU A 18 -10.73 -8.92 7.42
N ILE A 19 -11.84 -9.01 6.69
CA ILE A 19 -11.86 -8.95 5.23
C ILE A 19 -11.37 -7.59 4.74
N GLY A 20 -11.87 -6.50 5.33
CA GLY A 20 -11.44 -5.14 4.99
C GLY A 20 -9.94 -4.95 5.19
N ALA A 21 -9.42 -5.33 6.36
CA ALA A 21 -8.00 -5.22 6.66
C ALA A 21 -7.14 -6.06 5.69
N ALA A 22 -7.51 -7.33 5.49
CA ALA A 22 -6.79 -8.22 4.59
C ALA A 22 -6.79 -7.71 3.14
N ALA A 23 -7.92 -7.18 2.67
CA ALA A 23 -8.04 -6.62 1.33
C ALA A 23 -7.10 -5.42 1.14
N ILE A 24 -7.14 -4.43 2.04
CA ILE A 24 -6.30 -3.22 1.94
C ILE A 24 -4.82 -3.55 1.98
N VAL A 25 -4.40 -4.39 2.93
CA VAL A 25 -2.99 -4.80 3.04
C VAL A 25 -2.55 -5.57 1.79
N THR A 26 -3.39 -6.44 1.26
CA THR A 26 -3.09 -7.22 0.04
C THR A 26 -2.97 -6.32 -1.18
N PHE A 27 -3.92 -5.42 -1.42
CA PHE A 27 -3.88 -4.50 -2.55
C PHE A 27 -2.68 -3.55 -2.46
N TYR A 28 -2.37 -3.04 -1.26
CA TYR A 28 -1.21 -2.18 -1.07
C TYR A 28 0.10 -2.93 -1.34
N ALA A 29 0.27 -4.13 -0.77
CA ALA A 29 1.46 -4.96 -0.99
C ALA A 29 1.60 -5.38 -2.46
N LEU A 30 0.49 -5.73 -3.12
CA LEU A 30 0.46 -6.05 -4.54
C LEU A 30 0.82 -4.83 -5.39
N GLY A 31 0.26 -3.66 -5.09
CA GLY A 31 0.56 -2.40 -5.75
C GLY A 31 2.04 -2.05 -5.70
N LEU A 32 2.67 -2.17 -4.52
CA LEU A 32 4.11 -1.98 -4.36
C LEU A 32 4.93 -2.98 -5.20
N ARG A 33 4.56 -4.27 -5.20
CA ARG A 33 5.24 -5.29 -6.02
C ARG A 33 5.15 -4.99 -7.50
N LEU A 34 3.97 -4.58 -7.97
CA LEU A 34 3.73 -4.19 -9.37
C LEU A 34 4.52 -2.93 -9.73
N LEU A 35 4.57 -1.95 -8.83
CA LEU A 35 5.32 -0.71 -9.03
C LEU A 35 6.83 -0.98 -9.16
N VAL A 36 7.39 -1.82 -8.29
CA VAL A 36 8.79 -2.26 -8.37
C VAL A 36 9.04 -3.02 -9.69
N ARG A 37 8.15 -3.94 -10.08
CA ARG A 37 8.26 -4.67 -11.35
C ARG A 37 8.18 -3.76 -12.57
N SER A 38 7.44 -2.65 -12.50
CA SER A 38 7.39 -1.63 -13.56
C SER A 38 8.70 -0.83 -13.71
N GLY A 39 9.65 -1.01 -12.78
CA GLY A 39 10.92 -0.29 -12.75
C GLY A 39 10.88 1.04 -12.00
N ARG A 40 9.79 1.34 -11.31
CA ARG A 40 9.59 2.56 -10.50
C ARG A 40 9.67 2.25 -9.01
N ALA A 41 10.69 1.51 -8.60
CA ALA A 41 10.86 1.15 -7.19
C ALA A 41 10.92 2.42 -6.33
N PRO A 42 10.09 2.53 -5.27
CA PRO A 42 10.14 3.69 -4.39
C PRO A 42 11.45 3.67 -3.60
N VAL A 43 12.24 4.72 -3.78
CA VAL A 43 13.42 5.02 -2.95
C VAL A 43 13.00 6.13 -1.99
N VAL A 44 13.05 5.84 -0.70
CA VAL A 44 12.72 6.82 0.32
C VAL A 44 13.77 7.92 0.32
N SER A 45 13.34 9.18 0.27
CA SER A 45 14.24 10.31 0.52
C SER A 45 14.60 10.34 2.01
N PRO A 46 15.79 10.84 2.39
CA PRO A 46 16.14 11.02 3.79
C PRO A 46 15.10 11.92 4.45
N ALA A 47 14.38 11.39 5.44
CA ALA A 47 13.51 12.18 6.29
C ALA A 47 14.34 12.70 7.47
N GLU A 48 14.30 14.01 7.75
CA GLU A 48 14.98 14.61 8.91
C GLU A 48 14.29 14.29 10.25
N PHE A 49 13.10 13.68 10.26
CA PHE A 49 12.35 13.42 11.49
C PHE A 49 12.76 12.10 12.16
N THR A 50 13.42 12.26 13.29
CA THR A 50 14.23 11.27 14.02
C THR A 50 13.48 10.27 14.90
N ASP A 51 12.16 10.36 15.08
CA ASP A 51 11.49 9.55 16.12
C ASP A 51 10.77 8.29 15.62
N ALA A 52 10.63 8.05 14.31
CA ALA A 52 9.89 6.88 13.82
C ALA A 52 10.33 6.29 12.46
N ILE A 53 11.25 6.94 11.74
CA ILE A 53 11.67 6.54 10.39
C ILE A 53 13.19 6.31 10.40
N THR A 54 13.64 5.18 9.86
CA THR A 54 15.07 4.90 9.71
C THR A 54 15.76 6.05 8.98
N VAL A 55 16.66 6.76 9.67
CA VAL A 55 17.45 7.84 9.07
C VAL A 55 18.47 7.22 8.13
N ILE A 56 18.28 7.42 6.83
CA ILE A 56 19.24 7.03 5.80
C ILE A 56 20.17 8.20 5.49
N THR A 57 21.46 7.92 5.37
CA THR A 57 22.43 8.92 4.92
C THR A 57 22.25 9.22 3.42
N GLU A 58 22.69 10.39 2.95
CA GLU A 58 22.71 10.69 1.50
C GLU A 58 23.46 9.63 0.68
N LYS A 59 24.48 9.03 1.28
CA LYS A 59 25.28 7.98 0.64
C LYS A 59 24.46 6.71 0.41
N GLU A 60 23.62 6.34 1.38
CA GLU A 60 22.72 5.19 1.29
C GLU A 60 21.58 5.45 0.29
N LEU A 61 21.03 6.67 0.27
CA LEU A 61 20.07 7.10 -0.76
C LEU A 61 20.63 6.91 -2.17
N LYS A 62 21.80 7.53 -2.46
CA LYS A 62 22.45 7.45 -3.77
C LYS A 62 22.77 6.00 -4.15
N ARG A 63 23.09 5.14 -3.17
CA ARG A 63 23.32 3.70 -3.40
C ARG A 63 22.01 2.98 -3.74
N ALA A 64 20.93 3.26 -3.02
CA ALA A 64 19.60 2.67 -3.27
C ALA A 64 19.06 3.08 -4.65
N GLU A 65 19.19 4.36 -5.03
CA GLU A 65 18.83 4.88 -6.36
C GLU A 65 19.57 4.16 -7.48
N LYS A 66 20.90 4.02 -7.35
CA LYS A 66 21.72 3.30 -8.34
C LYS A 66 21.31 1.83 -8.45
N GLN A 67 20.99 1.18 -7.34
CA GLN A 67 20.52 -0.21 -7.33
C GLN A 67 19.15 -0.34 -7.99
N ALA A 68 18.22 0.55 -7.68
CA ALA A 68 16.89 0.60 -8.30
C ALA A 68 16.99 0.83 -9.81
N ALA A 69 17.79 1.80 -10.26
CA ALA A 69 18.02 2.07 -11.68
C ALA A 69 18.66 0.87 -12.39
N LYS A 70 19.64 0.20 -11.76
CA LYS A 70 20.27 -1.01 -12.32
C LYS A 70 19.27 -2.16 -12.43
N ALA A 71 18.44 -2.37 -11.41
CA ALA A 71 17.39 -3.40 -11.42
C ALA A 71 16.34 -3.12 -12.50
N ALA A 72 15.92 -1.86 -12.67
CA ALA A 72 14.98 -1.46 -13.71
C ALA A 72 15.53 -1.71 -15.13
N ARG A 73 16.83 -1.44 -15.35
CA ARG A 73 17.52 -1.70 -16.63
C ARG A 73 17.67 -3.19 -16.92
N LYS A 74 17.91 -4.03 -15.91
CA LYS A 74 18.05 -5.49 -16.04
C LYS A 74 16.72 -6.24 -16.06
N SER A 75 15.59 -5.54 -16.01
CA SER A 75 14.28 -6.18 -15.93
C SER A 75 13.98 -7.00 -17.19
N PRO A 76 13.60 -8.28 -17.05
CA PRO A 76 13.28 -9.17 -18.18
C PRO A 76 11.91 -8.87 -18.82
N LEU A 77 11.15 -7.92 -18.29
CA LEU A 77 9.82 -7.55 -18.77
C LEU A 77 9.89 -6.69 -20.03
N THR A 78 8.97 -6.93 -20.96
CA THR A 78 8.79 -6.06 -22.15
C THR A 78 8.24 -4.69 -21.75
N ALA A 79 8.35 -3.71 -22.64
CA ALA A 79 7.79 -2.37 -22.40
C ALA A 79 6.28 -2.40 -22.11
N GLY A 80 5.52 -3.23 -22.84
CA GLY A 80 4.08 -3.42 -22.63
C GLY A 80 3.77 -4.02 -21.25
N GLN A 81 4.53 -5.03 -20.82
CA GLN A 81 4.35 -5.65 -19.49
C GLN A 81 4.69 -4.68 -18.35
N LYS A 82 5.72 -3.83 -18.52
CA LYS A 82 6.03 -2.77 -17.54
C LYS A 82 4.91 -1.73 -17.44
N SER A 83 4.30 -1.38 -18.58
CA SER A 83 3.15 -0.47 -18.61
C SER A 83 1.93 -1.09 -17.92
N LEU A 84 1.63 -2.36 -18.21
CA LEU A 84 0.54 -3.07 -17.55
C LEU A 84 0.75 -3.18 -16.03
N ALA A 85 1.98 -3.49 -15.60
CA ALA A 85 2.33 -3.51 -14.18
C ALA A 85 2.15 -2.14 -13.52
N LEU A 86 2.50 -1.05 -14.22
CA LEU A 86 2.30 0.30 -13.72
C LEU A 86 0.81 0.64 -13.53
N VAL A 87 0.00 0.39 -14.56
CA VAL A 87 -1.44 0.65 -14.49
C VAL A 87 -2.08 -0.20 -13.40
N GLY A 88 -1.69 -1.47 -13.27
CA GLY A 88 -2.13 -2.34 -12.18
C GLY A 88 -1.74 -1.82 -10.79
N ALA A 89 -0.52 -1.28 -10.64
CA ALA A 89 -0.09 -0.66 -9.39
C ALA A 89 -0.96 0.55 -9.03
N TYR A 90 -1.20 1.45 -9.99
CA TYR A 90 -2.08 2.61 -9.78
C TYR A 90 -3.52 2.21 -9.48
N GLY A 91 -4.04 1.19 -10.15
CA GLY A 91 -5.36 0.63 -9.84
C GLY A 91 -5.45 0.13 -8.39
N CYS A 92 -4.43 -0.58 -7.90
CA CYS A 92 -4.38 -1.04 -6.51
C CYS A 92 -4.38 0.13 -5.52
N PHE A 93 -3.56 1.16 -5.76
CA PHE A 93 -3.51 2.33 -4.87
C PHE A 93 -4.80 3.16 -4.91
N ALA A 94 -5.40 3.34 -6.09
CA ALA A 94 -6.68 4.03 -6.25
C ALA A 94 -7.79 3.29 -5.49
N LEU A 95 -7.84 1.96 -5.55
CA LEU A 95 -8.80 1.15 -4.82
C LEU A 95 -8.59 1.27 -3.30
N CYS A 96 -7.35 1.21 -2.81
CA CYS A 96 -7.07 1.45 -1.39
C CYS A 96 -7.50 2.85 -0.94
N ALA A 97 -7.17 3.89 -1.73
CA ALA A 97 -7.57 5.26 -1.43
C ALA A 97 -9.10 5.40 -1.40
N ALA A 98 -9.80 4.84 -2.40
CA ALA A 98 -11.25 4.85 -2.46
C ALA A 98 -11.86 4.16 -1.23
N ALA A 99 -11.32 3.01 -0.81
CA ALA A 99 -11.80 2.29 0.36
C ALA A 99 -11.59 3.07 1.67
N VAL A 100 -10.42 3.71 1.85
CA VAL A 100 -10.16 4.58 3.02
C VAL A 100 -11.09 5.78 3.03
N VAL A 101 -11.23 6.48 1.90
CA VAL A 101 -12.14 7.63 1.78
C VAL A 101 -13.57 7.20 2.06
N SER A 102 -14.02 6.07 1.52
CA SER A 102 -15.36 5.53 1.78
C SER A 102 -15.55 5.22 3.26
N GLY A 103 -14.57 4.59 3.91
CA GLY A 103 -14.59 4.32 5.35
C GLY A 103 -14.70 5.60 6.18
N ILE A 104 -13.93 6.64 5.84
CA ILE A 104 -14.00 7.94 6.51
C ILE A 104 -15.38 8.58 6.29
N LEU A 105 -15.89 8.59 5.06
CA LEU A 105 -17.20 9.18 4.75
C LEU A 105 -18.33 8.46 5.47
N LEU A 106 -18.30 7.12 5.57
CA LEU A 106 -19.28 6.38 6.36
C LEU A 106 -19.23 6.75 7.84
N LEU A 107 -18.03 6.95 8.40
CA LEU A 107 -17.88 7.39 9.80
C LEU A 107 -18.31 8.85 10.01
N VAL A 108 -18.07 9.73 9.03
CA VAL A 108 -18.25 11.19 9.14
C VAL A 108 -19.63 11.67 8.66
N ILE A 109 -20.33 10.90 7.84
CA ILE A 109 -21.66 11.29 7.31
C ILE A 109 -22.74 10.30 7.76
N GLY A 110 -22.37 9.05 8.04
CA GLY A 110 -23.29 7.99 8.46
C GLY A 110 -23.67 8.02 9.95
N HIS A 111 -23.67 9.20 10.57
CA HIS A 111 -24.15 9.43 11.94
C HIS A 111 -25.39 10.33 11.95
#